data_AF-A0A7X3L879-F1
#
_entry.id   AF-A0A7X3L879-F1
#
_cell.length_a   1.000
_cell.length_b   1.000
_cell.length_c   1.000
_cell.angle_alpha   90.00
_cell.angle_beta   90.00
_cell.angle_gamma   90.00
#
_symmetry.space_group_name_H-M   'P 1'
#
loop_
_entity.id
_entity.type
_entity.pdbx_description
1 polymer ?
#
loop_
_entity_poly.entity_id
_entity_poly.type
_entity_poly.pdbx_seq_one_letter_code
_entity_poly.pdbx_strand_id
1 'polypeptide(L)'
;MATLIGIVSQVVGEVFAVAGDGSRRPLVEGDRVYSGEQLVTGAGGAISVAMTNGQVLTLGRDSSMGLTEQLLAGTEGASQGAAPDSAPAAPSDADLTDVEKLQAAIEAGVDPTQLGEATAAGPGAGGAAGAAGGGHSFVLLSEVGGALDPIIGFPTEGLGYVPEFPDPEPFIAAEPQAEDPVPDIEIQYEDTNGAVIVGPASVDEEALSDGSNPDSNAEQAGGAIIVNSPDGVSALEIQDVNGNWINVTNGGVVQGQYGILSVDASGNWLYTLTDNTLDHSNPGASEQVGESFSVRAFDLDGDVSPTQQLNVRINDDNPDVNFGQGGFSGLIVDETDLGLTDTGNFSGAFQANFGADGGAVAYSLAINTLDSGLRDTVTGANIELHLVDGVIQGWVGGDPNLVAFSAQVNESGDLTLTQLRALQHSNPASTDEPVAVAGGVIRLVAVATDGDGDTASASLDLGGLLLFRDDGPTAISDTNSIAAGGFGPATGNVITDAGDGDTGADTRGADGAQVSSVTATTAGGAPTAVAGATVVQGEYGVLTLNPDGSYSYARDEGTPGGVSDVFTYTLQDGDG
;
A
#
# COMPACT_ATOMS: atom_id res chain seq x y z
N MET A 1 -1.92 -35.48 16.05
CA MET A 1 -2.25 -34.67 14.86
C MET A 1 -2.40 -33.26 15.37
N ALA A 2 -1.74 -32.29 14.75
CA ALA A 2 -1.84 -30.90 15.19
C ALA A 2 -3.22 -30.36 14.79
N THR A 3 -3.99 -29.86 15.75
CA THR A 3 -5.32 -29.28 15.52
C THR A 3 -5.16 -27.96 14.78
N LEU A 4 -5.84 -27.78 13.66
CA LEU A 4 -5.82 -26.52 12.91
C LEU A 4 -6.54 -25.44 13.73
N ILE A 5 -5.86 -24.31 13.96
CA ILE A 5 -6.42 -23.17 14.71
C ILE A 5 -7.05 -22.16 13.76
N GLY A 6 -6.41 -21.92 12.61
CA GLY A 6 -6.90 -20.96 11.63
C GLY A 6 -6.04 -20.89 10.38
N ILE A 7 -6.46 -20.03 9.47
CA ILE A 7 -5.74 -19.69 8.24
C ILE A 7 -5.37 -18.22 8.33
N VAL A 8 -4.13 -17.90 8.02
CA VAL A 8 -3.64 -16.52 7.98
C VAL A 8 -4.38 -15.76 6.89
N SER A 9 -5.06 -14.68 7.26
CA SER A 9 -5.85 -13.85 6.33
C SER A 9 -5.14 -12.58 5.91
N GLN A 10 -4.14 -12.12 6.67
CA GLN A 10 -3.33 -10.96 6.31
C GLN A 10 -1.99 -11.00 7.06
N VAL A 11 -0.90 -10.62 6.39
CA VAL A 11 0.43 -10.45 7.00
C VAL A 11 1.06 -9.17 6.49
N VAL A 12 1.63 -8.38 7.40
CA VAL A 12 2.48 -7.22 7.10
C VAL A 12 3.79 -7.43 7.84
N GLY A 13 4.93 -7.18 7.19
CA GLY A 13 6.26 -7.32 7.81
C GLY A 13 6.68 -8.76 8.15
N GLU A 14 7.66 -8.91 9.05
CA GLU A 14 8.19 -10.23 9.42
C GLU A 14 7.32 -10.91 10.48
N VAL A 15 6.74 -12.07 10.12
CA VAL A 15 5.92 -12.88 11.04
C VAL A 15 6.30 -14.35 10.94
N PHE A 16 6.42 -15.01 12.09
CA PHE A 16 6.82 -16.42 12.19
C PHE A 16 5.86 -17.23 13.05
N ALA A 17 5.62 -18.49 12.66
CA ALA A 17 5.13 -19.53 13.56
C ALA A 17 6.33 -20.26 14.17
N VAL A 18 6.39 -20.35 15.48
CA VAL A 18 7.43 -21.06 16.23
C VAL A 18 6.82 -22.33 16.80
N ALA A 19 7.28 -23.50 16.35
CA ALA A 19 6.79 -24.77 16.88
C ALA A 19 7.35 -25.04 18.29
N GLY A 20 6.76 -25.99 19.02
CA GLY A 20 7.20 -26.36 20.38
C GLY A 20 8.64 -26.89 20.49
N ASP A 21 9.31 -27.16 19.36
CA ASP A 21 10.74 -27.51 19.28
C ASP A 21 11.66 -26.30 19.02
N GLY A 22 11.10 -25.09 18.90
CA GLY A 22 11.81 -23.84 18.65
C GLY A 22 12.09 -23.55 17.17
N SER A 23 11.68 -24.42 16.24
CA SER A 23 11.81 -24.16 14.81
C SER A 23 10.88 -23.03 14.36
N ARG A 24 11.39 -22.11 13.53
CA ARG A 24 10.66 -20.94 13.04
C ARG A 24 10.29 -21.12 11.58
N ARG A 25 9.01 -20.89 11.25
CA ARG A 25 8.48 -20.90 9.89
C ARG A 25 7.93 -19.51 9.57
N PRO A 26 8.43 -18.81 8.53
CA PRO A 26 7.83 -17.55 8.11
C PRO A 26 6.40 -17.79 7.63
N LEU A 27 5.49 -16.88 7.96
CA LEU A 27 4.08 -16.98 7.60
C LEU A 27 3.74 -15.99 6.49
N VAL A 28 2.98 -16.46 5.51
CA VAL A 28 2.34 -15.64 4.48
C VAL A 28 0.82 -15.84 4.50
N GLU A 29 0.09 -14.98 3.80
CA GLU A 29 -1.35 -15.13 3.66
C GLU A 29 -1.73 -16.50 3.06
N GLY A 30 -2.75 -17.14 3.62
CA GLY A 30 -3.19 -18.48 3.25
C GLY A 30 -2.51 -19.61 4.02
N ASP A 31 -1.46 -19.33 4.82
CA ASP A 31 -0.82 -20.36 5.62
C ASP A 31 -1.70 -20.87 6.76
N ARG A 32 -1.53 -22.15 7.09
CA ARG A 32 -2.23 -22.82 8.20
C ARG A 32 -1.40 -22.77 9.46
N VAL A 33 -2.05 -22.36 10.55
CA VAL A 33 -1.47 -22.30 11.88
C VAL A 33 -2.16 -23.31 12.80
N TYR A 34 -1.38 -23.96 13.65
CA TYR A 34 -1.79 -25.14 14.41
C TYR A 34 -1.64 -24.95 15.93
N SER A 35 -2.41 -25.74 16.68
CA SER A 35 -2.32 -25.79 18.13
C SER A 35 -0.93 -26.23 18.57
N GLY A 36 -0.33 -25.50 19.50
CA GLY A 36 1.04 -25.70 20.00
C GLY A 36 2.10 -24.88 19.27
N GLU A 37 1.75 -24.12 18.22
CA GLU A 37 2.63 -23.10 17.64
C GLU A 37 2.50 -21.76 18.37
N GLN A 38 3.57 -20.96 18.39
CA GLN A 38 3.56 -19.58 18.86
C GLN A 38 3.73 -18.63 17.67
N LEU A 39 2.80 -17.70 17.49
CA LEU A 39 2.95 -16.61 16.54
C LEU A 39 3.88 -15.55 17.12
N VAL A 40 4.81 -15.05 16.33
CA VAL A 40 5.75 -13.99 16.70
C VAL A 40 5.83 -12.98 15.56
N THR A 41 5.51 -11.72 15.84
CA THR A 41 5.64 -10.60 14.91
C THR A 41 6.89 -9.77 15.22
N GLY A 42 7.58 -9.29 14.18
CA GLY A 42 8.72 -8.38 14.32
C GLY A 42 8.34 -6.90 14.50
N ALA A 43 9.33 -6.01 14.46
CA ALA A 43 9.17 -4.58 14.72
C ALA A 43 8.24 -3.84 13.73
N GLY A 44 8.07 -4.37 12.51
CA GLY A 44 7.09 -3.93 11.52
C GLY A 44 6.03 -4.98 11.21
N GLY A 45 5.91 -6.01 12.06
CA GLY A 45 5.08 -7.20 11.82
C GLY A 45 3.65 -7.04 12.31
N ALA A 46 2.65 -7.37 11.51
CA ALA A 46 1.27 -7.55 11.94
C ALA A 46 0.66 -8.76 11.24
N ILE A 47 -0.24 -9.48 11.92
CA ILE A 47 -0.89 -10.66 11.37
C ILE A 47 -2.34 -10.75 11.81
N SER A 48 -3.22 -11.10 10.87
CA SER A 48 -4.60 -11.49 11.12
C SER A 48 -4.79 -12.95 10.73
N VAL A 49 -5.43 -13.72 11.60
CA VAL A 49 -5.73 -15.15 11.42
C VAL A 49 -7.23 -15.35 11.52
N ALA A 50 -7.84 -15.83 10.43
CA ALA A 50 -9.20 -16.32 10.44
C ALA A 50 -9.24 -17.68 11.14
N MET A 51 -9.75 -17.71 12.37
CA MET A 51 -9.86 -18.92 13.18
C MET A 51 -10.96 -19.83 12.64
N THR A 52 -10.81 -21.14 12.86
CA THR A 52 -11.79 -22.14 12.39
C THR A 52 -13.16 -22.03 13.07
N ASN A 53 -13.27 -21.28 14.18
CA ASN A 53 -14.53 -20.99 14.86
C ASN A 53 -15.24 -19.73 14.31
N GLY A 54 -14.70 -19.09 13.27
CA GLY A 54 -15.27 -17.89 12.64
C GLY A 54 -14.83 -16.56 13.27
N GLN A 55 -13.99 -16.57 14.29
CA GLN A 55 -13.40 -15.35 14.88
C GLN A 55 -12.12 -14.96 14.14
N VAL A 56 -11.72 -13.69 14.26
CA VAL A 56 -10.44 -13.20 13.75
C VAL A 56 -9.51 -12.93 14.93
N LEU A 57 -8.30 -13.47 14.87
CA LEU A 57 -7.22 -13.16 15.80
C LEU A 57 -6.24 -12.20 15.13
N THR A 58 -6.02 -11.03 15.72
CA THR A 58 -5.07 -10.03 15.20
C THR A 58 -3.95 -9.78 16.21
N LEU A 59 -2.70 -9.81 15.73
CA LEU A 59 -1.51 -9.43 16.48
C LEU A 59 -0.81 -8.26 15.78
N GLY A 60 -0.44 -7.24 16.56
CA GLY A 60 0.33 -6.09 16.08
C GLY A 60 1.85 -6.30 16.16
N ARG A 61 2.61 -5.21 16.06
CA ARG A 61 4.08 -5.20 16.13
C ARG A 61 4.63 -5.75 17.45
N ASP A 62 5.82 -6.35 17.40
CA ASP A 62 6.57 -6.87 18.55
C ASP A 62 5.74 -7.72 19.53
N SER A 63 4.81 -8.50 18.99
CA SER A 63 3.85 -9.29 19.76
C SER A 63 4.12 -10.77 19.59
N SER A 64 3.76 -11.56 20.61
CA SER A 64 3.75 -13.02 20.47
C SER A 64 2.55 -13.66 21.16
N MET A 65 1.99 -14.71 20.56
CA MET A 65 0.85 -15.43 21.12
C MET A 65 0.98 -16.93 20.90
N GLY A 66 0.80 -17.71 21.97
CA GLY A 66 0.70 -19.16 21.90
C GLY A 66 -0.67 -19.60 21.41
N LEU A 67 -0.72 -20.43 20.38
CA LEU A 67 -1.96 -20.97 19.84
C LEU A 67 -2.35 -22.24 20.61
N THR A 68 -3.49 -22.21 21.27
CA THR A 68 -4.01 -23.36 22.03
C THR A 68 -5.43 -23.70 21.60
N GLU A 69 -5.86 -24.94 21.83
CA GLU A 69 -7.23 -25.38 21.52
C GLU A 69 -8.30 -24.61 22.31
N GLN A 70 -7.91 -23.93 23.39
CA GLN A 70 -8.81 -23.09 24.19
C GLN A 70 -9.27 -21.84 23.41
N LEU A 71 -8.53 -21.40 22.39
CA LEU A 71 -8.93 -20.32 21.49
C LEU A 71 -10.14 -20.69 20.62
N LEU A 72 -10.37 -21.99 20.36
CA LEU A 72 -11.51 -22.47 19.58
C LEU A 72 -12.79 -22.63 20.43
N ALA A 73 -12.69 -22.57 21.75
CA ALA A 73 -13.77 -22.93 22.67
C ALA A 73 -14.80 -21.81 22.94
N GLY A 74 -14.67 -20.64 22.30
CA GLY A 74 -15.71 -19.60 22.26
C GLY A 74 -16.29 -19.24 23.62
N THR A 75 -15.52 -18.54 24.46
CA THR A 75 -16.08 -17.88 25.65
C THR A 75 -16.25 -16.40 25.33
N GLU A 76 -17.50 -15.92 25.36
CA GLU A 76 -17.82 -14.49 25.29
C GLU A 76 -17.04 -13.72 26.36
N GLY A 77 -16.37 -12.63 25.96
CA GLY A 77 -15.70 -11.71 26.88
C GLY A 77 -14.20 -11.94 27.07
N ALA A 78 -13.40 -11.74 26.02
CA ALA A 78 -12.01 -11.33 26.16
C ALA A 78 -11.55 -10.58 24.89
N SER A 79 -11.87 -9.28 24.82
CA SER A 79 -10.96 -8.35 24.15
C SER A 79 -9.65 -8.38 24.94
N GLN A 80 -8.62 -9.07 24.46
CA GLN A 80 -7.26 -8.67 24.81
C GLN A 80 -6.94 -7.50 23.88
N GLY A 81 -7.05 -6.30 24.47
CA GLY A 81 -6.46 -5.11 23.90
C GLY A 81 -4.95 -5.28 23.73
N ALA A 82 -4.34 -4.22 23.20
CA ALA A 82 -2.90 -4.02 23.18
C ALA A 82 -2.20 -4.69 24.36
N ALA A 83 -1.01 -5.25 24.11
CA ALA A 83 -0.09 -5.67 25.16
C ALA A 83 -0.18 -4.68 26.33
N PRO A 84 -0.44 -5.13 27.56
CA PRO A 84 -0.38 -4.23 28.68
C PRO A 84 1.04 -3.68 28.66
N ASP A 85 1.16 -2.38 28.44
CA ASP A 85 2.21 -1.63 29.09
C ASP A 85 2.24 -2.14 30.52
N SER A 86 3.41 -2.61 30.94
CA SER A 86 3.56 -3.07 32.30
C SER A 86 3.38 -1.84 33.17
N ALA A 87 2.14 -1.56 33.58
CA ALA A 87 1.89 -0.66 34.68
C ALA A 87 2.85 -1.11 35.79
N PRO A 88 3.65 -0.19 36.37
CA PRO A 88 4.54 -0.54 37.47
C PRO A 88 3.76 -1.39 38.46
N ALA A 89 4.34 -2.53 38.87
CA ALA A 89 3.70 -3.41 39.83
C ALA A 89 3.17 -2.55 40.99
N ALA A 90 1.89 -2.74 41.35
CA ALA A 90 1.34 -2.07 42.51
C ALA A 90 2.31 -2.31 43.68
N PRO A 91 2.76 -1.24 44.37
CA PRO A 91 3.79 -1.35 45.40
C PRO A 91 3.40 -2.45 46.39
N SER A 92 4.35 -3.33 46.67
CA SER A 92 4.14 -4.42 47.62
C SER A 92 3.81 -3.84 49.01
N ASP A 93 3.21 -4.64 49.90
CA ASP A 93 2.97 -4.21 51.28
C ASP A 93 4.26 -3.73 51.97
N ALA A 94 5.44 -4.22 51.52
CA ALA A 94 6.74 -3.73 51.98
C ALA A 94 7.07 -2.31 51.45
N ASP A 95 6.79 -2.02 50.18
CA ASP A 95 6.99 -0.71 49.57
C ASP A 95 6.08 0.36 50.20
N LEU A 96 4.85 -0.03 50.57
CA LEU A 96 3.91 0.84 51.28
C LEU A 96 4.39 1.14 52.71
N THR A 97 4.96 0.15 53.42
CA THR A 97 5.53 0.39 54.76
C THR A 97 6.76 1.29 54.76
N ASP A 98 7.50 1.35 53.66
CA ASP A 98 8.69 2.21 53.56
C ASP A 98 8.32 3.66 53.19
N VAL A 99 7.26 3.86 52.40
CA VAL A 99 6.66 5.18 52.18
C VAL A 99 6.10 5.76 53.48
N GLU A 100 5.40 4.95 54.29
CA GLU A 100 4.87 5.38 55.59
C GLU A 100 5.99 5.78 56.58
N LYS A 101 7.11 5.02 56.60
CA LYS A 101 8.28 5.38 57.41
C LYS A 101 8.96 6.67 56.93
N LEU A 102 9.02 6.88 55.61
CA LEU A 102 9.61 8.10 55.03
C LEU A 102 8.73 9.32 55.34
N GLN A 103 7.40 9.18 55.24
CA GLN A 103 6.44 10.23 55.61
C GLN A 103 6.52 10.56 57.10
N ALA A 104 6.58 9.56 57.98
CA ALA A 104 6.75 9.77 59.41
C ALA A 104 8.10 10.44 59.77
N ALA A 105 9.18 10.15 59.03
CA ALA A 105 10.48 10.77 59.23
C ALA A 105 10.51 12.25 58.80
N ILE A 106 9.87 12.59 57.69
CA ILE A 106 9.73 13.97 57.22
C ILE A 106 8.87 14.79 58.20
N GLU A 107 7.77 14.22 58.69
CA GLU A 107 6.89 14.89 59.65
C GLU A 107 7.52 15.04 61.04
N ALA A 108 8.45 14.14 61.40
CA ALA A 108 9.29 14.26 62.59
C ALA A 108 10.54 15.16 62.40
N GLY A 109 10.74 15.74 61.21
CA GLY A 109 11.88 16.61 60.88
C GLY A 109 13.23 15.89 60.81
N VAL A 110 13.23 14.57 60.62
CA VAL A 110 14.43 13.72 60.52
C VAL A 110 14.86 13.58 59.05
N ASP A 111 16.16 13.64 58.78
CA ASP A 111 16.72 13.53 57.43
C ASP A 111 16.49 12.13 56.82
N PRO A 112 15.72 12.02 55.72
CA PRO A 112 15.35 10.74 55.12
C PRO A 112 16.52 9.98 54.48
N THR A 113 17.70 10.61 54.32
CA THR A 113 18.91 9.94 53.82
C THR A 113 19.57 9.01 54.84
N GLN A 114 19.16 9.06 56.11
CA GLN A 114 19.72 8.25 57.21
C GLN A 114 18.88 7.00 57.55
N LEU A 115 17.68 6.84 56.94
CA LEU A 115 16.68 5.84 57.35
C LEU A 115 16.28 4.84 56.25
N GLY A 116 16.68 5.04 55.00
CA GLY A 116 16.43 4.09 53.91
C GLY A 116 17.46 2.97 53.82
N GLU A 117 17.08 1.80 53.31
CA GLU A 117 18.05 0.75 52.96
C GLU A 117 18.99 1.21 51.84
N ALA A 118 20.25 0.77 51.90
CA ALA A 118 21.30 1.22 51.00
C ALA A 118 20.94 0.94 49.52
N THR A 119 21.00 1.97 48.68
CA THR A 119 20.77 1.83 47.24
C THR A 119 21.84 0.95 46.60
N ALA A 120 21.43 0.03 45.71
CA ALA A 120 22.25 -1.00 45.08
C ALA A 120 23.32 -0.50 44.08
N ALA A 121 23.71 0.77 44.16
CA ALA A 121 24.82 1.37 43.42
C ALA A 121 25.54 2.42 44.28
N GLY A 122 26.17 1.96 45.36
CA GLY A 122 26.96 2.75 46.31
C GLY A 122 27.88 1.81 47.13
N PRO A 123 28.93 2.32 47.77
CA PRO A 123 30.27 1.72 47.83
C PRO A 123 30.33 0.39 48.60
N GLY A 124 30.06 -0.70 47.88
CA GLY A 124 30.17 -2.07 48.38
C GLY A 124 30.72 -3.07 47.37
N ALA A 125 31.25 -2.62 46.23
CA ALA A 125 31.98 -3.48 45.31
C ALA A 125 33.39 -3.72 45.86
N GLY A 126 33.54 -4.81 46.63
CA GLY A 126 34.84 -5.35 46.99
C GLY A 126 35.60 -5.75 45.73
N GLY A 127 36.64 -4.99 45.38
CA GLY A 127 37.48 -5.26 44.22
C GLY A 127 38.73 -4.36 44.16
N ALA A 128 39.74 -4.75 44.94
CA ALA A 128 41.18 -4.44 44.83
C ALA A 128 41.65 -3.01 44.46
N ALA A 129 42.33 -2.39 45.44
CA ALA A 129 43.15 -1.21 45.26
C ALA A 129 44.44 -1.50 44.46
N GLY A 130 44.61 -0.80 43.34
CA GLY A 130 45.90 -0.29 42.87
C GLY A 130 45.89 1.23 43.06
N ALA A 131 46.87 1.76 43.79
CA ALA A 131 46.91 3.13 44.28
C ALA A 131 46.96 4.22 43.19
N ALA A 132 46.26 5.35 43.39
CA ALA A 132 46.83 6.71 43.55
C ALA A 132 45.82 7.84 43.23
N GLY A 133 45.63 8.77 44.18
CA GLY A 133 45.14 10.15 43.97
C GLY A 133 43.62 10.34 43.95
N GLY A 134 42.98 11.24 44.71
CA GLY A 134 43.41 12.23 45.70
C GLY A 134 42.14 12.71 46.44
N GLY A 135 42.21 12.82 47.77
CA GLY A 135 41.06 13.16 48.61
C GLY A 135 40.81 14.67 48.70
N HIS A 136 39.53 15.06 48.75
CA HIS A 136 39.09 16.36 49.26
C HIS A 136 38.51 16.12 50.66
N SER A 137 39.06 16.77 51.68
CA SER A 137 38.54 16.73 53.05
C SER A 137 37.45 17.78 53.23
N PHE A 138 36.28 17.39 53.74
CA PHE A 138 35.34 18.33 54.34
C PHE A 138 35.61 18.43 55.84
N VAL A 139 35.53 19.64 56.37
CA VAL A 139 35.68 19.92 57.81
C VAL A 139 34.29 20.02 58.41
N LEU A 140 33.97 19.12 59.34
CA LEU A 140 32.84 19.26 60.25
C LEU A 140 33.25 20.21 61.39
N LEU A 141 32.57 21.35 61.52
CA LEU A 141 32.64 22.16 62.73
C LEU A 141 31.55 21.68 63.69
N SER A 142 31.93 21.33 64.91
CA SER A 142 30.99 21.03 65.99
C SER A 142 30.57 22.31 66.73
N GLU A 143 29.28 22.40 67.04
CA GLU A 143 28.71 23.46 67.87
C GLU A 143 29.18 23.29 69.33
N VAL A 144 29.68 24.38 69.93
CA VAL A 144 30.21 24.42 71.30
C VAL A 144 29.38 25.41 72.10
N GLY A 145 28.17 25.02 72.50
CA GLY A 145 27.32 25.85 73.36
C GLY A 145 26.04 25.13 73.79
N GLY A 146 25.91 24.82 75.08
CA GLY A 146 24.71 24.18 75.62
C GLY A 146 23.51 25.12 75.66
N ALA A 147 22.32 24.60 75.33
CA ALA A 147 21.06 25.31 75.48
C ALA A 147 20.77 25.64 76.95
N LEU A 148 20.18 26.82 77.19
CA LEU A 148 19.74 27.31 78.50
C LEU A 148 18.22 27.48 78.48
N ASP A 149 17.51 26.77 79.37
CA ASP A 149 16.08 26.97 79.57
C ASP A 149 15.82 28.08 80.62
N PRO A 150 15.18 29.20 80.26
CA PRO A 150 14.76 30.19 81.25
C PRO A 150 13.48 29.74 81.96
N ILE A 151 13.55 29.58 83.28
CA ILE A 151 12.37 29.43 84.14
C ILE A 151 11.82 30.82 84.45
N ILE A 152 10.64 31.15 83.93
CA ILE A 152 9.88 32.34 84.30
C ILE A 152 8.57 31.89 84.95
N GLY A 153 8.34 32.25 86.21
CA GLY A 153 7.03 32.21 86.85
C GLY A 153 7.02 31.73 88.29
N PHE A 154 6.44 32.53 89.20
CA PHE A 154 6.05 32.09 90.53
C PHE A 154 4.68 31.37 90.47
N PRO A 155 4.46 30.29 91.23
CA PRO A 155 3.15 29.65 91.31
C PRO A 155 2.18 30.53 92.11
N THR A 156 1.09 30.98 91.48
CA THR A 156 -0.03 31.63 92.16
C THR A 156 -1.16 30.62 92.37
N GLU A 157 -1.43 30.27 93.62
CA GLU A 157 -2.66 29.56 94.00
C GLU A 157 -3.89 30.41 93.63
N GLY A 158 -4.89 29.79 93.00
CA GLY A 158 -6.10 30.45 92.52
C GLY A 158 -6.99 30.99 93.65
N LEU A 159 -7.58 32.16 93.43
CA LEU A 159 -8.59 32.74 94.33
C LEU A 159 -9.96 32.11 94.06
N GLY A 160 -10.55 31.51 95.10
CA GLY A 160 -11.85 30.83 95.05
C GLY A 160 -13.06 31.76 95.07
N TYR A 161 -13.36 32.41 93.94
CA TYR A 161 -14.69 32.99 93.67
C TYR A 161 -15.05 32.82 92.20
N VAL A 162 -16.11 32.06 91.93
CA VAL A 162 -16.75 31.97 90.61
C VAL A 162 -17.65 33.20 90.45
N PRO A 163 -17.42 34.10 89.48
CA PRO A 163 -18.42 35.06 89.07
C PRO A 163 -19.47 34.32 88.22
N GLU A 164 -20.74 34.45 88.58
CA GLU A 164 -21.87 34.04 87.76
C GLU A 164 -21.90 34.94 86.50
N PHE A 165 -21.43 34.40 85.37
CA PHE A 165 -21.59 35.03 84.07
C PHE A 165 -23.04 34.77 83.60
N PRO A 166 -23.79 35.80 83.16
CA PRO A 166 -25.10 35.58 82.55
C PRO A 166 -24.94 34.69 81.31
N ASP A 167 -25.84 33.71 81.17
CA ASP A 167 -25.87 32.78 80.04
C ASP A 167 -25.75 33.55 78.71
N PRO A 168 -24.82 33.17 77.81
CA PRO A 168 -24.80 33.75 76.48
C PRO A 168 -26.11 33.41 75.77
N GLU A 169 -26.73 34.41 75.14
CA GLU A 169 -27.84 34.17 74.21
C GLU A 169 -27.43 33.07 73.21
N PRO A 170 -28.34 32.17 72.81
CA PRO A 170 -27.99 31.10 71.90
C PRO A 170 -27.39 31.70 70.63
N PHE A 171 -26.16 31.31 70.30
CA PHE A 171 -25.61 31.51 68.97
C PHE A 171 -26.61 30.90 68.00
N ILE A 172 -27.33 31.74 67.27
CA ILE A 172 -27.92 31.33 66.00
C ILE A 172 -26.69 30.96 65.16
N ALA A 173 -26.46 29.66 64.94
CA ALA A 173 -25.54 29.24 63.90
C ALA A 173 -25.94 30.04 62.66
N ALA A 174 -25.00 30.79 62.07
CA ALA A 174 -25.25 31.46 60.82
C ALA A 174 -25.95 30.45 59.91
N GLU A 175 -27.12 30.82 59.39
CA GLU A 175 -27.76 30.01 58.35
C GLU A 175 -26.66 29.70 57.32
N PRO A 176 -26.50 28.45 56.85
CA PRO A 176 -25.50 28.15 55.84
C PRO A 176 -25.69 29.17 54.73
N GLN A 177 -24.68 30.01 54.48
CA GLN A 177 -24.73 30.90 53.34
C GLN A 177 -24.93 29.99 52.12
N ALA A 178 -25.94 30.28 51.32
CA ALA A 178 -26.08 29.59 50.04
C ALA A 178 -24.74 29.74 49.30
N GLU A 179 -24.17 28.62 48.86
CA GLU A 179 -23.01 28.64 47.97
C GLU A 179 -23.37 29.51 46.75
N ASP A 180 -22.43 30.33 46.32
CA ASP A 180 -22.61 31.17 45.12
C ASP A 180 -22.68 30.25 43.90
N PRO A 181 -23.78 30.25 43.12
CA PRO A 181 -23.97 29.27 42.07
C PRO A 181 -23.17 29.63 40.82
N VAL A 182 -21.97 29.06 40.67
CA VAL A 182 -21.15 29.19 39.45
C VAL A 182 -21.89 28.62 38.21
N PRO A 183 -21.82 29.27 37.04
CA PRO A 183 -22.43 28.78 35.80
C PRO A 183 -21.84 27.44 35.35
N ASP A 184 -22.67 26.59 34.76
CA ASP A 184 -22.28 25.32 34.14
C ASP A 184 -22.65 25.27 32.65
N ILE A 185 -21.90 24.51 31.84
CA ILE A 185 -22.09 24.40 30.39
C ILE A 185 -22.30 22.94 29.98
N GLU A 186 -23.41 22.70 29.27
CA GLU A 186 -23.66 21.46 28.55
C GLU A 186 -23.59 21.71 27.05
N ILE A 187 -22.76 20.95 26.35
CA ILE A 187 -22.67 20.98 24.88
C ILE A 187 -23.46 19.80 24.33
N GLN A 188 -24.52 20.12 23.58
CA GLN A 188 -25.30 19.16 22.83
C GLN A 188 -24.87 19.16 21.37
N TYR A 189 -24.83 17.96 20.80
CA TYR A 189 -24.50 17.70 19.41
C TYR A 189 -25.75 17.14 18.74
N GLU A 190 -26.00 17.50 17.50
CA GLU A 190 -27.12 17.00 16.70
C GLU A 190 -26.62 16.16 15.53
N ASP A 191 -27.37 15.10 15.18
CA ASP A 191 -27.19 14.41 13.91
C ASP A 191 -27.82 15.19 12.74
N THR A 192 -27.68 14.67 11.53
CA THR A 192 -28.25 15.28 10.31
C THR A 192 -29.78 15.39 10.31
N ASN A 193 -30.47 14.74 11.24
CA ASN A 193 -31.92 14.83 11.43
C ASN A 193 -32.32 15.75 12.60
N GLY A 194 -31.36 16.41 13.26
CA GLY A 194 -31.58 17.27 14.42
C GLY A 194 -31.81 16.50 15.73
N ALA A 195 -31.45 15.21 15.79
CA ALA A 195 -31.56 14.44 17.02
C ALA A 195 -30.28 14.60 17.87
N VAL A 196 -30.44 14.79 19.18
CA VAL A 196 -29.29 14.94 20.08
C VAL A 196 -28.49 13.63 20.15
N ILE A 197 -27.19 13.70 19.86
CA ILE A 197 -26.24 12.60 19.90
C ILE A 197 -25.15 12.82 20.96
N VAL A 198 -24.44 11.74 21.28
CA VAL A 198 -23.19 11.84 22.06
C VAL A 198 -22.11 12.31 21.10
N GLY A 199 -21.50 13.46 21.40
CA GLY A 199 -20.43 14.03 20.58
C GLY A 199 -19.19 13.13 20.46
N PRO A 200 -18.23 13.52 19.61
CA PRO A 200 -18.17 14.79 18.88
C PRO A 200 -19.13 14.87 17.69
N ALA A 201 -19.32 16.06 17.14
CA ALA A 201 -19.92 16.23 15.82
C ALA A 201 -18.97 15.70 14.73
N SER A 202 -19.53 15.33 13.57
CA SER A 202 -18.76 14.90 12.41
C SER A 202 -19.15 15.71 11.19
N VAL A 203 -18.16 16.07 10.39
CA VAL A 203 -18.31 16.62 9.05
C VAL A 203 -17.44 15.83 8.08
N ASP A 204 -17.81 15.83 6.80
CA ASP A 204 -17.13 15.06 5.77
C ASP A 204 -16.55 15.97 4.68
N GLU A 205 -15.29 15.72 4.30
CA GLU A 205 -14.64 16.41 3.18
C GLU A 205 -15.29 16.07 1.83
N GLU A 206 -15.94 14.89 1.71
CA GLU A 206 -16.65 14.49 0.49
C GLU A 206 -17.74 15.49 0.08
N ALA A 207 -18.28 16.25 1.04
CA ALA A 207 -19.33 17.23 0.84
C ALA A 207 -18.81 18.62 0.43
N LEU A 208 -17.49 18.84 0.42
CA LEU A 208 -16.90 20.05 -0.13
C LEU A 208 -17.15 20.14 -1.64
N SER A 209 -17.04 21.34 -2.20
CA SER A 209 -17.43 21.60 -3.60
C SER A 209 -16.59 20.85 -4.65
N ASP A 210 -15.40 20.44 -4.27
CA ASP A 210 -14.43 19.64 -5.01
C ASP A 210 -14.33 18.19 -4.52
N GLY A 211 -15.10 17.82 -3.48
CA GLY A 211 -15.14 16.47 -2.95
C GLY A 211 -15.87 15.48 -3.85
N SER A 212 -15.90 14.22 -3.42
CA SER A 212 -16.51 13.10 -4.14
C SER A 212 -18.05 13.11 -4.12
N ASN A 213 -18.67 13.89 -3.23
CA ASN A 213 -20.11 14.00 -3.02
C ASN A 213 -20.58 15.46 -2.72
N PRO A 214 -20.33 16.41 -3.63
CA PRO A 214 -20.52 17.85 -3.40
C PRO A 214 -22.00 18.29 -3.31
N ASP A 215 -22.94 17.36 -3.57
CA ASP A 215 -24.39 17.61 -3.44
C ASP A 215 -24.88 17.33 -2.00
N SER A 216 -24.04 16.76 -1.13
CA SER A 216 -24.31 16.55 0.28
C SER A 216 -24.29 17.87 1.07
N ASN A 217 -24.76 17.82 2.31
CA ASN A 217 -24.65 18.91 3.28
C ASN A 217 -23.80 18.52 4.52
N ALA A 218 -23.02 17.44 4.39
CA ALA A 218 -22.25 16.85 5.47
C ALA A 218 -20.98 17.65 5.81
N GLU A 219 -20.67 18.72 5.08
CA GLU A 219 -19.68 19.72 5.46
C GLU A 219 -20.14 20.57 6.66
N GLN A 220 -21.37 20.34 7.15
CA GLN A 220 -21.98 21.06 8.26
C GLN A 220 -22.43 20.14 9.39
N ALA A 221 -22.18 20.57 10.63
CA ALA A 221 -22.67 19.89 11.84
C ALA A 221 -23.13 20.92 12.87
N GLY A 222 -24.14 20.59 13.68
CA GLY A 222 -24.75 21.55 14.60
C GLY A 222 -25.13 20.98 15.95
N GLY A 223 -25.63 21.87 16.81
CA GLY A 223 -26.16 21.52 18.13
C GLY A 223 -26.48 22.75 18.97
N ALA A 224 -26.46 22.61 20.30
CA ALA A 224 -26.74 23.69 21.23
C ALA A 224 -25.72 23.76 22.38
N ILE A 225 -25.38 24.98 22.80
CA ILE A 225 -24.66 25.27 24.04
C ILE A 225 -25.68 25.72 25.07
N ILE A 226 -25.89 24.90 26.10
CA ILE A 226 -26.82 25.18 27.20
C ILE A 226 -26.00 25.69 28.38
N VAL A 227 -26.27 26.92 28.79
CA VAL A 227 -25.66 27.53 29.98
C VAL A 227 -26.66 27.51 31.13
N ASN A 228 -26.31 26.80 32.19
CA ASN A 228 -27.10 26.73 33.42
C ASN A 228 -26.51 27.71 34.44
N SER A 229 -27.14 28.88 34.57
CA SER A 229 -26.79 29.92 35.56
C SER A 229 -28.07 30.39 36.27
N PRO A 230 -28.25 30.07 37.57
CA PRO A 230 -29.44 30.44 38.34
C PRO A 230 -29.69 31.95 38.48
N ASP A 231 -28.62 32.72 38.38
CA ASP A 231 -28.51 34.15 38.58
C ASP A 231 -28.41 34.93 37.25
N GLY A 232 -28.09 34.25 36.14
CA GLY A 232 -28.23 34.71 34.77
C GLY A 232 -26.90 34.87 34.04
N VAL A 233 -26.91 34.71 32.71
CA VAL A 233 -25.68 34.75 31.89
C VAL A 233 -25.31 36.18 31.52
N SER A 234 -24.06 36.59 31.79
CA SER A 234 -23.51 37.88 31.33
C SER A 234 -22.71 37.77 30.04
N ALA A 235 -21.93 36.70 29.87
CA ALA A 235 -21.16 36.44 28.67
C ALA A 235 -21.03 34.94 28.37
N LEU A 236 -21.01 34.59 27.08
CA LEU A 236 -20.63 33.28 26.57
C LEU A 236 -19.46 33.54 25.62
N GLU A 237 -18.32 32.92 25.88
CA GLU A 237 -17.11 33.11 25.11
C GLU A 237 -16.58 31.78 24.57
N ILE A 238 -16.10 31.82 23.34
CA ILE A 238 -15.47 30.68 22.67
C ILE A 238 -14.11 31.13 22.14
N GLN A 239 -13.10 30.28 22.30
CA GLN A 239 -11.75 30.57 21.83
C GLN A 239 -11.60 30.30 20.32
N ASP A 240 -11.03 31.25 19.58
CA ASP A 240 -10.67 31.07 18.16
C ASP A 240 -9.32 30.33 17.98
N VAL A 241 -8.99 29.99 16.74
CA VAL A 241 -7.72 29.32 16.37
C VAL A 241 -6.44 30.07 16.83
N ASN A 242 -6.52 31.39 17.04
CA ASN A 242 -5.39 32.20 17.51
C ASN A 242 -5.33 32.29 19.04
N GLY A 243 -6.24 31.64 19.76
CA GLY A 243 -6.33 31.67 21.22
C GLY A 243 -7.11 32.85 21.78
N ASN A 244 -7.79 33.66 20.95
CA ASN A 244 -8.57 34.80 21.41
C ASN A 244 -9.98 34.37 21.83
N TRP A 245 -10.46 34.89 22.95
CA TRP A 245 -11.85 34.68 23.39
C TRP A 245 -12.80 35.61 22.64
N ILE A 246 -13.76 35.03 21.92
CA ILE A 246 -14.80 35.73 21.17
C ILE A 246 -16.11 35.65 21.95
N ASN A 247 -16.70 36.79 22.29
CA ASN A 247 -18.01 36.86 22.94
C ASN A 247 -19.12 36.60 21.92
N VAL A 248 -19.90 35.54 22.15
CA VAL A 248 -20.99 35.07 21.27
C VAL A 248 -22.37 35.15 21.91
N THR A 249 -22.53 35.88 23.03
CA THR A 249 -23.80 35.95 23.78
C THR A 249 -25.00 36.43 22.96
N ASN A 250 -24.77 37.32 21.99
CA ASN A 250 -25.81 37.82 21.08
C ASN A 250 -25.68 37.20 19.68
N GLY A 251 -25.05 36.04 19.60
CA GLY A 251 -24.56 35.41 18.38
C GLY A 251 -23.19 35.94 17.95
N GLY A 252 -22.49 35.14 17.15
CA GLY A 252 -21.15 35.45 16.68
C GLY A 252 -20.55 34.35 15.81
N VAL A 253 -19.41 34.64 15.23
CA VAL A 253 -18.66 33.72 14.37
C VAL A 253 -17.25 33.56 14.94
N VAL A 254 -16.81 32.33 15.07
CA VAL A 254 -15.50 31.94 15.60
C VAL A 254 -14.75 31.20 14.51
N GLN A 255 -13.54 31.65 14.22
CA GLN A 255 -12.69 31.04 13.21
C GLN A 255 -11.98 29.83 13.83
N GLY A 256 -12.22 28.67 13.23
CA GLY A 256 -11.51 27.44 13.51
C GLY A 256 -10.23 27.30 12.68
N GLN A 257 -9.56 26.17 12.83
CA GLN A 257 -8.45 25.74 12.00
C GLN A 257 -8.92 25.26 10.62
N TYR A 258 -9.96 24.42 10.56
CA TYR A 258 -10.43 23.83 9.29
C TYR A 258 -11.79 24.39 8.84
N GLY A 259 -12.53 25.02 9.76
CA GLY A 259 -13.84 25.56 9.47
C GLY A 259 -14.25 26.74 10.33
N ILE A 260 -15.52 27.08 10.26
CA ILE A 260 -16.11 28.24 10.93
C ILE A 260 -17.23 27.77 11.85
N LEU A 261 -17.19 28.18 13.11
CA LEU A 261 -18.27 27.95 14.08
C LEU A 261 -19.13 29.22 14.20
N SER A 262 -20.39 29.13 13.80
CA SER A 262 -21.39 30.19 13.99
C SER A 262 -22.29 29.83 15.17
N VAL A 263 -22.50 30.76 16.10
CA VAL A 263 -23.42 30.60 17.23
C VAL A 263 -24.50 31.67 17.14
N ASP A 264 -25.76 31.30 17.35
CA ASP A 264 -26.88 32.24 17.41
C ASP A 264 -27.12 32.77 18.83
N ALA A 265 -28.00 33.76 18.99
CA ALA A 265 -28.31 34.34 20.30
C ALA A 265 -29.06 33.38 21.25
N SER A 266 -29.53 32.24 20.75
CA SER A 266 -30.15 31.18 21.56
C SER A 266 -29.13 30.14 22.04
N GLY A 267 -27.88 30.23 21.59
CA GLY A 267 -26.83 29.25 21.87
C GLY A 267 -26.80 28.07 20.91
N ASN A 268 -27.60 28.06 19.83
CA ASN A 268 -27.48 27.04 18.79
C ASN A 268 -26.22 27.33 17.99
N TRP A 269 -25.44 26.29 17.74
CA TRP A 269 -24.19 26.40 16.99
C TRP A 269 -24.27 25.58 15.70
N LEU A 270 -23.59 26.07 14.68
CA LEU A 270 -23.39 25.43 13.39
C LEU A 270 -21.92 25.57 13.02
N TYR A 271 -21.24 24.44 12.89
CA TYR A 271 -19.92 24.35 12.30
C TYR A 271 -20.05 24.11 10.80
N THR A 272 -19.24 24.79 9.99
CA THR A 272 -19.13 24.58 8.55
C THR A 272 -17.66 24.38 8.20
N LEU A 273 -17.31 23.23 7.65
CA LEU A 273 -16.01 22.94 7.07
C LEU A 273 -15.84 23.83 5.83
N THR A 274 -14.71 24.55 5.74
CA THR A 274 -14.52 25.54 4.68
C THR A 274 -13.56 25.09 3.58
N ASP A 275 -12.67 24.16 3.89
CA ASP A 275 -11.66 23.64 2.98
C ASP A 275 -11.25 22.24 3.45
N ASN A 276 -10.60 21.49 2.58
CA ASN A 276 -10.03 20.18 2.89
C ASN A 276 -8.81 20.31 3.84
N THR A 277 -8.38 19.22 4.47
CA THR A 277 -7.11 19.20 5.20
C THR A 277 -6.20 18.07 4.74
N LEU A 278 -4.88 18.27 4.83
CA LEU A 278 -3.87 17.25 4.57
C LEU A 278 -3.30 16.63 5.86
N ASP A 279 -3.92 16.95 7.01
CA ASP A 279 -3.44 16.53 8.33
C ASP A 279 -3.92 15.10 8.72
N HIS A 280 -4.59 14.40 7.80
CA HIS A 280 -4.84 12.98 7.88
C HIS A 280 -3.50 12.25 7.80
N SER A 281 -3.13 11.56 8.88
CA SER A 281 -1.75 11.13 9.14
C SER A 281 -1.56 9.60 9.18
N ASN A 282 -2.58 8.86 8.75
CA ASN A 282 -2.61 7.40 8.79
C ASN A 282 -3.41 6.80 7.61
N PRO A 283 -2.77 6.64 6.43
CA PRO A 283 -3.44 6.31 5.17
C PRO A 283 -4.50 5.18 5.30
N GLY A 284 -5.76 5.50 5.04
CA GLY A 284 -6.89 4.57 4.84
C GLY A 284 -8.25 5.03 5.39
N ALA A 285 -9.28 4.21 5.14
CA ALA A 285 -10.73 4.47 5.31
C ALA A 285 -11.28 4.82 6.73
N SER A 286 -10.47 5.30 7.66
CA SER A 286 -10.93 5.83 8.96
C SER A 286 -10.04 6.97 9.45
N GLU A 287 -9.53 7.77 8.53
CA GLU A 287 -8.79 8.98 8.84
C GLU A 287 -9.74 10.08 9.29
N GLN A 288 -9.49 10.56 10.50
CA GLN A 288 -10.28 11.61 11.13
C GLN A 288 -9.33 12.59 11.78
N VAL A 289 -9.47 13.85 11.41
CA VAL A 289 -8.81 14.96 12.08
C VAL A 289 -9.79 15.59 13.06
N GLY A 290 -9.32 15.90 14.26
CA GLY A 290 -10.12 16.52 15.30
C GLY A 290 -9.90 18.03 15.36
N GLU A 291 -10.98 18.77 15.55
CA GLU A 291 -10.96 20.19 15.90
C GLU A 291 -11.71 20.43 17.23
N SER A 292 -11.16 21.27 18.09
CA SER A 292 -11.71 21.55 19.43
C SER A 292 -11.81 23.04 19.70
N PHE A 293 -12.98 23.48 20.17
CA PHE A 293 -13.22 24.85 20.65
C PHE A 293 -13.42 24.86 22.15
N SER A 294 -12.64 25.69 22.86
CA SER A 294 -12.81 25.92 24.29
C SER A 294 -13.92 26.94 24.55
N VAL A 295 -14.90 26.55 25.36
CA VAL A 295 -16.12 27.32 25.67
C VAL A 295 -16.17 27.63 27.16
N ARG A 296 -16.50 28.87 27.53
CA ARG A 296 -16.74 29.29 28.92
C ARG A 296 -17.86 30.33 29.01
N ALA A 297 -18.51 30.39 30.17
CA ALA A 297 -19.58 31.33 30.44
C ALA A 297 -19.28 32.14 31.70
N PHE A 298 -19.81 33.36 31.73
CA PHE A 298 -19.79 34.27 32.87
C PHE A 298 -21.23 34.56 33.26
N ASP A 299 -21.46 34.69 34.56
CA ASP A 299 -22.74 35.11 35.11
C ASP A 299 -22.75 36.61 35.50
N LEU A 300 -23.82 37.07 36.16
CA LEU A 300 -24.04 38.50 36.38
C LEU A 300 -23.23 39.09 37.55
N ASP A 301 -22.72 38.27 38.46
CA ASP A 301 -21.86 38.71 39.57
C ASP A 301 -20.36 38.42 39.34
N GLY A 302 -20.04 37.65 38.29
CA GLY A 302 -18.73 37.59 37.67
C GLY A 302 -18.00 36.27 37.84
N ASP A 303 -18.68 35.21 38.28
CA ASP A 303 -18.12 33.87 38.28
C ASP A 303 -18.00 33.32 36.86
N VAL A 304 -17.14 32.31 36.70
CA VAL A 304 -16.77 31.74 35.41
C VAL A 304 -16.94 30.23 35.45
N SER A 305 -17.58 29.67 34.42
CA SER A 305 -17.72 28.22 34.29
C SER A 305 -16.37 27.53 34.10
N PRO A 306 -16.26 26.24 34.44
CA PRO A 306 -15.22 25.39 33.86
C PRO A 306 -15.21 25.50 32.32
N THR A 307 -14.02 25.38 31.72
CA THR A 307 -13.91 25.38 30.25
C THR A 307 -14.33 24.02 29.70
N GLN A 308 -15.28 24.04 28.77
CA GLN A 308 -15.80 22.85 28.10
C GLN A 308 -15.32 22.78 26.65
N GLN A 309 -15.08 21.57 26.14
CA GLN A 309 -14.61 21.38 24.76
C GLN A 309 -15.76 21.00 23.84
N LEU A 310 -16.00 21.84 22.82
CA LEU A 310 -16.81 21.49 21.66
C LEU A 310 -15.90 20.83 20.63
N ASN A 311 -16.15 19.56 20.33
CA ASN A 311 -15.29 18.78 19.44
C ASN A 311 -16.01 18.47 18.12
N VAL A 312 -15.31 18.68 17.02
CA VAL A 312 -15.72 18.32 15.67
C VAL A 312 -14.69 17.34 15.10
N ARG A 313 -15.15 16.32 14.40
CA ARG A 313 -14.32 15.42 13.61
C ARG A 313 -14.53 15.73 12.14
N ILE A 314 -13.42 15.85 11.42
CA ILE A 314 -13.38 15.98 9.97
C ILE A 314 -12.99 14.61 9.44
N ASN A 315 -13.89 13.99 8.68
CA ASN A 315 -13.62 12.73 7.99
C ASN A 315 -13.05 13.04 6.61
N ASP A 316 -12.00 12.31 6.26
CA ASP A 316 -11.32 12.42 4.98
C ASP A 316 -12.19 11.97 3.79
N ASP A 317 -11.88 12.49 2.60
CA ASP A 317 -12.48 12.11 1.32
C ASP A 317 -11.51 11.25 0.50
N ASN A 318 -11.47 9.95 0.81
CA ASN A 318 -10.52 9.02 0.21
C ASN A 318 -10.62 8.95 -1.34
N PRO A 319 -9.53 8.58 -2.03
CA PRO A 319 -9.52 8.48 -3.48
C PRO A 319 -10.21 7.17 -3.91
N ASP A 320 -10.68 7.12 -5.16
CA ASP A 320 -11.26 5.93 -5.78
C ASP A 320 -10.83 5.77 -7.23
N VAL A 321 -10.70 4.53 -7.70
CA VAL A 321 -10.36 4.22 -9.09
C VAL A 321 -11.33 3.22 -9.67
N ASN A 322 -12.16 3.68 -10.61
CA ASN A 322 -13.09 2.87 -11.36
C ASN A 322 -12.62 2.60 -12.79
N PHE A 323 -13.30 1.67 -13.48
CA PHE A 323 -13.11 1.52 -14.92
C PHE A 323 -13.74 2.71 -15.67
N GLY A 324 -12.90 3.38 -16.45
CA GLY A 324 -13.30 4.48 -17.33
C GLY A 324 -14.10 4.00 -18.54
N GLN A 325 -14.74 4.96 -19.22
CA GLN A 325 -15.46 4.74 -20.48
C GLN A 325 -14.62 5.16 -21.69
N GLY A 326 -13.33 5.48 -21.49
CA GLY A 326 -12.41 5.85 -22.55
C GLY A 326 -12.10 4.66 -23.45
N GLY A 327 -12.09 4.90 -24.76
CA GLY A 327 -11.70 3.88 -25.73
C GLY A 327 -10.19 3.70 -25.76
N PHE A 328 -9.74 2.46 -25.71
CA PHE A 328 -8.37 2.05 -26.04
C PHE A 328 -8.43 0.91 -27.07
N SER A 329 -7.33 0.65 -27.74
CA SER A 329 -7.20 -0.45 -28.71
C SER A 329 -6.01 -1.32 -28.34
N GLY A 330 -6.08 -2.60 -28.69
CA GLY A 330 -4.92 -3.49 -28.54
C GLY A 330 -3.74 -2.97 -29.36
N LEU A 331 -2.54 -3.23 -28.87
CA LEU A 331 -1.30 -2.96 -29.55
C LEU A 331 -0.99 -4.11 -30.52
N ILE A 332 -0.61 -3.77 -31.73
CA ILE A 332 -0.33 -4.73 -32.80
C ILE A 332 1.05 -4.43 -33.36
N VAL A 333 1.96 -5.39 -33.20
CA VAL A 333 3.26 -5.40 -33.85
C VAL A 333 3.28 -6.51 -34.91
N ASP A 334 4.22 -6.41 -35.84
CA ASP A 334 4.25 -7.22 -37.05
C ASP A 334 5.68 -7.73 -37.30
N GLU A 335 5.78 -9.01 -37.66
CA GLU A 335 7.06 -9.69 -37.89
C GLU A 335 7.78 -9.19 -39.13
N THR A 336 7.08 -8.55 -40.07
CA THR A 336 7.67 -7.96 -41.29
C THR A 336 8.89 -7.11 -40.97
N ASP A 337 8.84 -6.35 -39.87
CA ASP A 337 9.93 -5.51 -39.39
C ASP A 337 10.10 -5.65 -37.87
N LEU A 338 10.92 -6.63 -37.46
CA LEU A 338 11.33 -6.79 -36.06
C LEU A 338 12.02 -5.53 -35.52
N GLY A 339 11.72 -5.20 -34.27
CA GLY A 339 12.24 -4.02 -33.57
C GLY A 339 11.37 -2.78 -33.70
N LEU A 340 10.30 -2.83 -34.49
CA LEU A 340 9.27 -1.78 -34.49
C LEU A 340 8.38 -1.87 -33.25
N THR A 341 7.77 -0.74 -32.92
CA THR A 341 6.93 -0.57 -31.75
C THR A 341 5.54 -0.11 -32.12
N ASP A 342 4.54 -0.56 -31.39
CA ASP A 342 3.21 0.05 -31.39
C ASP A 342 2.92 0.68 -30.02
N THR A 343 2.27 1.84 -30.02
CA THR A 343 2.01 2.63 -28.81
C THR A 343 0.57 3.11 -28.80
N GLY A 344 -0.11 2.90 -27.66
CA GLY A 344 -1.50 3.33 -27.46
C GLY A 344 -1.71 3.86 -26.05
N ASN A 345 -2.62 4.82 -25.90
CA ASN A 345 -2.96 5.38 -24.60
C ASN A 345 -4.07 4.55 -23.93
N PHE A 346 -3.79 4.05 -22.72
CA PHE A 346 -4.71 3.25 -21.91
C PHE A 346 -5.23 4.01 -20.68
N SER A 347 -4.87 5.29 -20.50
CA SER A 347 -5.31 6.07 -19.34
C SER A 347 -6.83 6.14 -19.23
N GLY A 348 -7.53 6.22 -20.37
CA GLY A 348 -8.99 6.22 -20.44
C GLY A 348 -9.67 4.93 -19.99
N ALA A 349 -8.92 3.85 -19.76
CA ALA A 349 -9.44 2.63 -19.14
C ALA A 349 -9.78 2.81 -17.65
N PHE A 350 -9.29 3.88 -17.03
CA PHE A 350 -9.47 4.19 -15.62
C PHE A 350 -10.12 5.56 -15.45
N GLN A 351 -10.92 5.68 -14.40
CA GLN A 351 -11.48 6.93 -13.93
C GLN A 351 -11.09 7.06 -12.46
N ALA A 352 -10.15 7.95 -12.17
CA ALA A 352 -9.75 8.27 -10.81
C ALA A 352 -10.60 9.45 -10.29
N ASN A 353 -11.05 9.32 -9.05
CA ASN A 353 -11.49 10.42 -8.22
C ASN A 353 -10.45 10.56 -7.09
N PHE A 354 -9.97 11.77 -6.84
CA PHE A 354 -8.94 12.00 -5.82
C PHE A 354 -9.52 12.51 -4.50
N GLY A 355 -10.83 12.72 -4.44
CA GLY A 355 -11.42 13.44 -3.31
C GLY A 355 -11.19 14.95 -3.38
N ALA A 356 -11.45 15.63 -2.26
CA ALA A 356 -11.45 17.09 -2.15
C ALA A 356 -10.04 17.74 -2.22
N ASP A 357 -8.99 16.99 -1.91
CA ASP A 357 -7.61 17.47 -1.81
C ASP A 357 -6.81 17.37 -3.13
N GLY A 358 -7.36 16.68 -4.13
CA GLY A 358 -6.77 16.49 -5.45
C GLY A 358 -5.63 15.48 -5.47
N GLY A 359 -5.09 15.15 -6.65
CA GLY A 359 -4.09 14.08 -6.71
C GLY A 359 -3.52 13.79 -8.09
N ALA A 360 -2.87 12.62 -8.20
CA ALA A 360 -2.29 12.13 -9.44
C ALA A 360 -2.50 10.61 -9.61
N VAL A 361 -2.51 10.15 -10.87
CA VAL A 361 -2.51 8.72 -11.19
C VAL A 361 -1.11 8.29 -11.64
N ALA A 362 -0.62 7.20 -11.08
CA ALA A 362 0.55 6.49 -11.55
C ALA A 362 0.15 5.19 -12.27
N TYR A 363 0.82 4.89 -13.39
CA TYR A 363 0.63 3.67 -14.15
C TYR A 363 1.84 2.75 -14.01
N SER A 364 1.58 1.45 -13.86
CA SER A 364 2.63 0.43 -13.84
C SER A 364 2.16 -0.87 -14.49
N LEU A 365 3.12 -1.72 -14.88
CA LEU A 365 2.83 -3.05 -15.38
C LEU A 365 3.11 -4.10 -14.30
N ALA A 366 2.24 -5.11 -14.22
CA ALA A 366 2.40 -6.24 -13.32
C ALA A 366 2.25 -7.56 -14.09
N ILE A 367 2.94 -8.60 -13.60
CA ILE A 367 2.85 -9.97 -14.11
C ILE A 367 2.24 -10.88 -13.04
N ASN A 368 1.32 -11.75 -13.44
CA ASN A 368 0.73 -12.75 -12.53
C ASN A 368 1.41 -14.12 -12.66
N THR A 369 1.92 -14.43 -13.85
CA THR A 369 2.57 -15.70 -14.17
C THR A 369 3.78 -15.44 -15.06
N LEU A 370 4.77 -16.32 -15.00
CA LEU A 370 5.93 -16.24 -15.89
C LEU A 370 5.56 -16.65 -17.32
N ASP A 371 4.71 -17.66 -17.52
CA ASP A 371 4.38 -18.09 -18.88
C ASP A 371 3.50 -17.06 -19.59
N SER A 372 4.00 -16.51 -20.70
CA SER A 372 3.26 -15.60 -21.57
C SER A 372 2.21 -16.30 -22.43
N GLY A 373 2.31 -17.63 -22.56
CA GLY A 373 1.55 -18.44 -23.53
C GLY A 373 2.13 -18.41 -24.95
N LEU A 374 3.20 -17.66 -25.18
CA LEU A 374 3.88 -17.52 -26.47
C LEU A 374 5.12 -18.41 -26.55
N ARG A 375 5.56 -18.70 -27.77
CA ARG A 375 6.76 -19.48 -28.07
C ARG A 375 7.61 -18.78 -29.10
N ASP A 376 8.92 -18.95 -29.00
CA ASP A 376 9.88 -18.48 -30.01
C ASP A 376 9.93 -19.47 -31.17
N THR A 377 9.79 -18.99 -32.40
CA THR A 377 9.73 -19.84 -33.61
C THR A 377 11.00 -20.64 -33.82
N VAL A 378 12.17 -20.03 -33.59
CA VAL A 378 13.48 -20.64 -33.88
C VAL A 378 13.81 -21.78 -32.91
N THR A 379 13.53 -21.62 -31.62
CA THR A 379 13.91 -22.57 -30.57
C THR A 379 12.76 -23.47 -30.11
N GLY A 380 11.51 -23.07 -30.35
CA GLY A 380 10.31 -23.72 -29.81
C GLY A 380 10.12 -23.56 -28.29
N ALA A 381 11.00 -22.80 -27.63
CA ALA A 381 10.95 -22.57 -26.20
C ALA A 381 9.78 -21.64 -25.82
N ASN A 382 9.28 -21.80 -24.59
CA ASN A 382 8.30 -20.87 -24.01
C ASN A 382 8.96 -19.50 -23.79
N ILE A 383 8.14 -18.44 -23.82
CA ILE A 383 8.58 -17.09 -23.50
C ILE A 383 8.13 -16.74 -22.08
N GLU A 384 9.09 -16.55 -21.18
CA GLU A 384 8.87 -16.23 -19.78
C GLU A 384 8.89 -14.72 -19.54
N LEU A 385 7.92 -14.19 -18.79
CA LEU A 385 7.72 -12.79 -18.49
C LEU A 385 8.55 -12.38 -17.28
N HIS A 386 9.35 -11.33 -17.42
CA HIS A 386 10.14 -10.75 -16.36
C HIS A 386 9.95 -9.23 -16.33
N LEU A 387 9.60 -8.67 -15.17
CA LEU A 387 9.53 -7.23 -14.96
C LEU A 387 10.92 -6.74 -14.51
N VAL A 388 11.58 -5.94 -15.36
CA VAL A 388 12.92 -5.38 -15.13
C VAL A 388 12.82 -3.86 -15.28
N ASP A 389 13.08 -3.13 -14.20
CA ASP A 389 13.07 -1.66 -14.17
C ASP A 389 11.78 -1.03 -14.78
N GLY A 390 10.61 -1.64 -14.50
CA GLY A 390 9.31 -1.18 -15.00
C GLY A 390 8.96 -1.63 -16.44
N VAL A 391 9.86 -2.37 -17.10
CA VAL A 391 9.64 -2.94 -18.44
C VAL A 391 9.41 -4.45 -18.31
N ILE A 392 8.32 -4.95 -18.88
CA ILE A 392 8.11 -6.38 -19.06
C ILE A 392 8.95 -6.84 -20.24
N GLN A 393 9.77 -7.87 -20.04
CA GLN A 393 10.55 -8.55 -21.06
C GLN A 393 10.12 -10.01 -21.15
N GLY A 394 9.86 -10.48 -22.37
CA GLY A 394 9.63 -11.89 -22.65
C GLY A 394 10.96 -12.60 -22.97
N TRP A 395 11.52 -13.35 -22.02
CA TRP A 395 12.77 -14.10 -22.16
C TRP A 395 12.52 -15.48 -22.75
N VAL A 396 13.19 -15.80 -23.85
CA VAL A 396 13.09 -17.12 -24.50
C VAL A 396 13.73 -18.19 -23.63
N GLY A 397 12.93 -19.16 -23.19
CA GLY A 397 13.37 -20.22 -22.26
C GLY A 397 13.95 -19.71 -20.94
N GLY A 398 13.60 -18.47 -20.54
CA GLY A 398 14.11 -17.81 -19.34
C GLY A 398 15.52 -17.22 -19.46
N ASP A 399 16.11 -17.10 -20.66
CA ASP A 399 17.42 -16.45 -20.85
C ASP A 399 17.28 -14.91 -20.96
N PRO A 400 17.83 -14.11 -20.00
CA PRO A 400 17.77 -12.65 -20.05
C PRO A 400 18.48 -12.01 -21.24
N ASN A 401 19.34 -12.74 -21.94
CA ASN A 401 20.05 -12.23 -23.12
C ASN A 401 19.27 -12.48 -24.42
N LEU A 402 18.15 -13.22 -24.35
CA LEU A 402 17.34 -13.58 -25.51
C LEU A 402 15.90 -13.11 -25.28
N VAL A 403 15.64 -11.84 -25.60
CA VAL A 403 14.33 -11.20 -25.43
C VAL A 403 13.53 -11.32 -26.73
N ALA A 404 12.31 -11.86 -26.65
CA ALA A 404 11.38 -11.98 -27.77
C ALA A 404 10.50 -10.75 -27.97
N PHE A 405 10.07 -10.11 -26.89
CA PHE A 405 9.33 -8.86 -26.92
C PHE A 405 9.50 -8.07 -25.62
N SER A 406 9.16 -6.79 -25.65
CA SER A 406 9.07 -5.93 -24.47
C SER A 406 7.79 -5.11 -24.44
N ALA A 407 7.26 -4.86 -23.24
CA ALA A 407 6.14 -3.97 -23.00
C ALA A 407 6.44 -3.00 -21.85
N GLN A 408 6.10 -1.72 -22.02
CA GLN A 408 6.30 -0.68 -21.00
C GLN A 408 5.18 0.35 -21.03
N VAL A 409 4.89 0.97 -19.88
CA VAL A 409 3.94 2.08 -19.77
C VAL A 409 4.65 3.34 -19.27
N ASN A 410 4.29 4.51 -19.80
CA ASN A 410 4.79 5.79 -19.32
C ASN A 410 3.83 6.45 -18.31
N GLU A 411 4.21 7.61 -17.77
CA GLU A 411 3.42 8.38 -16.79
C GLU A 411 2.06 8.86 -17.37
N SER A 412 1.94 9.03 -18.69
CA SER A 412 0.70 9.41 -19.36
C SER A 412 -0.26 8.22 -19.60
N GLY A 413 0.14 7.01 -19.23
CA GLY A 413 -0.60 5.79 -19.53
C GLY A 413 -0.45 5.31 -20.99
N ASP A 414 0.56 5.79 -21.72
CA ASP A 414 0.90 5.24 -23.04
C ASP A 414 1.65 3.93 -22.86
N LEU A 415 1.04 2.84 -23.31
CA LEU A 415 1.63 1.53 -23.36
C LEU A 415 2.35 1.36 -24.70
N THR A 416 3.58 0.86 -24.67
CA THR A 416 4.38 0.56 -25.86
C THR A 416 4.73 -0.92 -25.87
N LEU A 417 4.46 -1.59 -26.99
CA LEU A 417 4.83 -2.98 -27.29
C LEU A 417 5.92 -2.98 -28.35
N THR A 418 6.93 -3.82 -28.19
CA THR A 418 8.02 -4.02 -29.17
C THR A 418 8.25 -5.50 -29.38
N GLN A 419 8.24 -5.95 -30.63
CA GLN A 419 8.66 -7.31 -30.98
C GLN A 419 10.12 -7.32 -31.38
N LEU A 420 10.87 -8.32 -30.92
CA LEU A 420 12.31 -8.45 -31.18
C LEU A 420 12.66 -9.79 -31.84
N ARG A 421 11.74 -10.77 -31.80
CA ARG A 421 11.91 -12.09 -32.40
C ARG A 421 10.57 -12.59 -32.95
N ALA A 422 10.66 -13.42 -33.99
CA ALA A 422 9.52 -14.16 -34.54
C ALA A 422 8.90 -15.07 -33.48
N LEU A 423 7.57 -15.10 -33.44
CA LEU A 423 6.78 -15.88 -32.51
C LEU A 423 6.05 -16.99 -33.25
N GLN A 424 5.88 -18.13 -32.59
CA GLN A 424 5.23 -19.26 -33.26
C GLN A 424 3.74 -18.98 -33.49
N HIS A 425 3.33 -19.05 -34.74
CA HIS A 425 1.93 -19.03 -35.15
C HIS A 425 1.38 -20.45 -35.37
N SER A 426 0.06 -20.55 -35.40
CA SER A 426 -0.62 -21.86 -35.32
C SER A 426 -1.22 -22.34 -36.64
N ASN A 427 -1.35 -21.45 -37.64
CA ASN A 427 -2.00 -21.77 -38.89
C ASN A 427 -1.01 -21.65 -40.07
N PRO A 428 -0.32 -22.74 -40.45
CA PRO A 428 0.68 -22.75 -41.53
C PRO A 428 0.13 -22.42 -42.93
N ALA A 429 -1.19 -22.24 -43.07
CA ALA A 429 -1.81 -21.82 -44.33
C ALA A 429 -2.10 -20.31 -44.39
N SER A 430 -1.86 -19.59 -43.30
CA SER A 430 -1.96 -18.14 -43.19
C SER A 430 -0.54 -17.57 -43.13
N THR A 431 -0.43 -16.30 -43.49
CA THR A 431 0.86 -15.59 -43.59
C THR A 431 0.83 -14.26 -42.83
N ASP A 432 -0.23 -14.03 -42.03
CA ASP A 432 -0.53 -12.76 -41.34
C ASP A 432 -1.54 -12.98 -40.19
N GLU A 433 -1.53 -14.16 -39.54
CA GLU A 433 -2.41 -14.37 -38.39
C GLU A 433 -1.92 -13.61 -37.14
N PRO A 434 -2.84 -13.25 -36.22
CA PRO A 434 -2.45 -12.88 -34.88
C PRO A 434 -2.09 -14.08 -34.00
N VAL A 435 -1.07 -13.88 -33.19
CA VAL A 435 -0.97 -14.48 -31.85
C VAL A 435 -1.00 -13.37 -30.79
N ALA A 436 -1.44 -13.67 -29.57
CA ALA A 436 -1.52 -12.69 -28.50
C ALA A 436 -1.02 -13.26 -27.17
N VAL A 437 -0.54 -12.38 -26.29
CA VAL A 437 -0.24 -12.74 -24.90
C VAL A 437 -1.48 -13.33 -24.23
N ALA A 438 -1.31 -14.40 -23.46
CA ALA A 438 -2.41 -15.10 -22.80
C ALA A 438 -3.21 -14.21 -21.84
N GLY A 439 -4.50 -14.53 -21.66
CA GLY A 439 -5.38 -13.87 -20.69
C GLY A 439 -4.88 -13.96 -19.25
N GLY A 440 -4.95 -12.88 -18.50
CA GLY A 440 -4.69 -12.84 -17.06
C GLY A 440 -3.21 -12.88 -16.68
N VAL A 441 -2.27 -12.74 -17.61
CA VAL A 441 -0.83 -12.87 -17.32
C VAL A 441 -0.13 -11.51 -17.14
N ILE A 442 -0.51 -10.49 -17.91
CA ILE A 442 -0.02 -9.10 -17.79
C ILE A 442 -1.18 -8.19 -17.41
N ARG A 443 -0.96 -7.30 -16.45
CA ARG A 443 -1.92 -6.26 -16.06
C ARG A 443 -1.32 -4.86 -16.15
N LEU A 444 -2.12 -3.92 -16.60
CA LEU A 444 -1.89 -2.49 -16.38
C LEU A 444 -2.54 -2.10 -15.06
N VAL A 445 -1.78 -1.55 -14.13
CA VAL A 445 -2.24 -1.10 -12.81
C VAL A 445 -2.23 0.42 -12.79
N ALA A 446 -3.36 1.02 -12.43
CA ALA A 446 -3.49 2.43 -12.14
C ALA A 446 -3.61 2.60 -10.62
N VAL A 447 -2.81 3.49 -10.05
CA VAL A 447 -2.86 3.88 -8.63
C VAL A 447 -3.13 5.37 -8.58
N ALA A 448 -4.28 5.76 -8.03
CA ALA A 448 -4.53 7.15 -7.65
C ALA A 448 -3.92 7.39 -6.27
N THR A 449 -3.22 8.50 -6.14
CA THR A 449 -2.74 9.03 -4.86
C THR A 449 -3.22 10.46 -4.77
N ASP A 450 -3.87 10.79 -3.67
CA ASP A 450 -4.37 12.13 -3.39
C ASP A 450 -3.31 13.00 -2.69
N GLY A 451 -3.73 14.10 -2.07
CA GLY A 451 -2.89 15.15 -1.52
C GLY A 451 -2.28 14.81 -0.17
N ASP A 452 -2.95 14.02 0.65
CA ASP A 452 -2.46 13.56 1.96
C ASP A 452 -1.72 12.20 1.88
N GLY A 453 -1.83 11.51 0.74
CA GLY A 453 -1.04 10.34 0.39
C GLY A 453 -1.80 9.03 0.46
N ASP A 454 -3.11 9.11 0.61
CA ASP A 454 -4.00 7.98 0.47
C ASP A 454 -4.03 7.42 -0.94
N THR A 455 -4.39 6.14 -1.06
CA THR A 455 -4.29 5.44 -2.34
C THR A 455 -5.46 4.53 -2.66
N ALA A 456 -5.88 4.57 -3.93
CA ALA A 456 -6.81 3.62 -4.51
C ALA A 456 -6.23 3.07 -5.82
N SER A 457 -6.60 1.84 -6.17
CA SER A 457 -6.05 1.20 -7.37
C SER A 457 -7.05 0.33 -8.11
N ALA A 458 -6.85 0.24 -9.42
CA ALA A 458 -7.55 -0.68 -10.30
C ALA A 458 -6.57 -1.29 -11.30
N SER A 459 -6.92 -2.45 -11.86
CA SER A 459 -6.07 -3.13 -12.84
C SER A 459 -6.86 -3.63 -14.04
N LEU A 460 -6.30 -3.47 -15.23
CA LEU A 460 -6.80 -3.97 -16.50
C LEU A 460 -5.95 -5.16 -16.97
N ASP A 461 -6.59 -6.26 -17.36
CA ASP A 461 -5.92 -7.38 -18.03
C ASP A 461 -5.55 -7.00 -19.47
N LEU A 462 -4.27 -7.15 -19.82
CA LEU A 462 -3.75 -6.87 -21.15
C LEU A 462 -3.69 -8.11 -22.05
N GLY A 463 -4.08 -9.28 -21.55
CA GLY A 463 -4.17 -10.49 -22.36
C GLY A 463 -5.13 -10.31 -23.54
N GLY A 464 -4.71 -10.76 -24.72
CA GLY A 464 -5.45 -10.53 -25.96
C GLY A 464 -5.40 -9.09 -26.52
N LEU A 465 -4.80 -8.14 -25.79
CA LEU A 465 -4.59 -6.75 -26.24
C LEU A 465 -3.17 -6.50 -26.72
N LEU A 466 -2.23 -7.44 -26.53
CA LEU A 466 -0.88 -7.38 -27.08
C LEU A 466 -0.78 -8.46 -28.16
N LEU A 467 -0.86 -8.02 -29.42
CA LEU A 467 -0.94 -8.89 -30.60
C LEU A 467 0.34 -8.79 -31.43
N PHE A 468 0.73 -9.92 -31.99
CA PHE A 468 1.86 -10.08 -32.90
C PHE A 468 1.31 -10.69 -34.19
N ARG A 469 1.54 -10.04 -35.33
CA ARG A 469 1.19 -10.54 -36.66
C ARG A 469 2.35 -11.35 -37.22
N ASP A 470 1.99 -12.45 -37.87
CA ASP A 470 2.91 -13.26 -38.64
C ASP A 470 3.42 -12.54 -39.90
N ASP A 471 4.58 -12.95 -40.41
CA ASP A 471 5.12 -12.54 -41.71
C ASP A 471 5.57 -13.77 -42.50
N GLY A 472 4.66 -14.28 -43.32
CA GLY A 472 4.93 -15.48 -44.13
C GLY A 472 5.79 -15.23 -45.38
N PRO A 473 6.42 -16.27 -45.95
CA PRO A 473 7.30 -16.14 -47.08
C PRO A 473 6.57 -15.82 -48.38
N THR A 474 7.22 -15.06 -49.25
CA THR A 474 6.77 -14.77 -50.61
C THR A 474 7.79 -15.24 -51.62
N ALA A 475 7.42 -16.24 -52.43
CA ALA A 475 8.24 -16.74 -53.53
C ALA A 475 7.97 -15.99 -54.84
N ILE A 476 9.04 -15.67 -55.57
CA ILE A 476 9.04 -15.02 -56.88
C ILE A 476 9.61 -16.00 -57.91
N SER A 477 9.06 -16.00 -59.13
CA SER A 477 9.49 -16.96 -60.15
C SER A 477 10.82 -16.59 -60.77
N ASP A 478 11.77 -17.53 -60.72
CA ASP A 478 13.09 -17.39 -61.36
C ASP A 478 13.12 -17.90 -62.80
N THR A 479 14.07 -17.41 -63.60
CA THR A 479 14.34 -17.88 -64.96
C THR A 479 15.82 -17.81 -65.32
N ASN A 480 16.37 -18.96 -65.74
CA ASN A 480 17.74 -19.06 -66.26
C ASN A 480 17.77 -19.76 -67.62
N SER A 481 18.87 -19.62 -68.36
CA SER A 481 19.03 -20.22 -69.69
C SER A 481 20.42 -20.80 -69.94
N ILE A 482 20.48 -21.90 -70.69
CA ILE A 482 21.73 -22.47 -71.18
C ILE A 482 21.92 -22.06 -72.64
N ALA A 483 23.10 -21.57 -72.98
CA ALA A 483 23.43 -21.18 -74.35
C ALA A 483 23.28 -22.33 -75.36
N ALA A 484 22.96 -22.01 -76.61
CA ALA A 484 22.81 -23.00 -77.66
C ALA A 484 24.07 -23.88 -77.81
N GLY A 485 23.90 -25.20 -77.75
CA GLY A 485 24.98 -26.18 -77.79
C GLY A 485 25.69 -26.44 -76.45
N GLY A 486 25.29 -25.75 -75.36
CA GLY A 486 25.73 -26.04 -74.00
C GLY A 486 24.92 -27.16 -73.34
N PHE A 487 25.56 -27.83 -72.36
CA PHE A 487 24.96 -28.94 -71.59
C PHE A 487 24.97 -28.69 -70.07
N GLY A 488 25.45 -27.52 -69.61
CA GLY A 488 25.37 -27.08 -68.23
C GLY A 488 26.67 -27.22 -67.41
N PRO A 489 26.60 -26.98 -66.08
CA PRO A 489 25.40 -26.53 -65.37
C PRO A 489 25.15 -25.02 -65.54
N ALA A 490 23.88 -24.63 -65.68
CA ALA A 490 23.44 -23.29 -65.27
C ALA A 490 23.27 -23.29 -63.75
N THR A 491 23.70 -22.24 -63.07
CA THR A 491 23.69 -22.12 -61.61
C THR A 491 23.02 -20.83 -61.20
N GLY A 492 22.36 -20.83 -60.04
CA GLY A 492 21.73 -19.64 -59.48
C GLY A 492 21.24 -19.90 -58.05
N ASN A 493 20.38 -19.04 -57.54
CA ASN A 493 19.73 -19.25 -56.25
C ASN A 493 18.31 -18.65 -56.27
N VAL A 494 17.29 -19.49 -56.09
CA VAL A 494 15.88 -19.09 -56.18
C VAL A 494 15.45 -18.13 -55.08
N ILE A 495 16.12 -18.15 -53.92
CA ILE A 495 15.78 -17.26 -52.80
C ILE A 495 16.47 -15.90 -52.96
N THR A 496 17.76 -15.92 -53.30
CA THR A 496 18.60 -14.70 -53.27
C THR A 496 18.76 -14.04 -54.64
N ASP A 497 18.23 -14.65 -55.72
CA ASP A 497 18.35 -14.16 -57.11
C ASP A 497 19.84 -14.02 -57.54
N ALA A 498 20.68 -14.89 -56.97
CA ALA A 498 22.13 -14.83 -57.13
C ALA A 498 22.60 -15.76 -58.25
N GLY A 499 22.93 -15.18 -59.41
CA GLY A 499 23.72 -15.84 -60.46
C GLY A 499 22.96 -16.28 -61.71
N ASP A 500 21.66 -16.01 -61.80
CA ASP A 500 20.74 -16.33 -62.89
C ASP A 500 20.46 -15.16 -63.85
N GLY A 501 20.65 -13.92 -63.40
CA GLY A 501 20.57 -12.73 -64.24
C GLY A 501 19.15 -12.22 -64.51
N ASP A 502 18.17 -12.73 -63.77
CA ASP A 502 16.85 -12.17 -63.57
C ASP A 502 16.83 -11.16 -62.41
N THR A 503 15.63 -10.73 -62.02
CA THR A 503 15.39 -9.77 -60.94
C THR A 503 14.17 -10.21 -60.15
N GLY A 504 14.34 -10.48 -58.86
CA GLY A 504 13.22 -10.77 -57.96
C GLY A 504 13.56 -11.79 -56.88
N ALA A 505 14.41 -11.42 -55.93
CA ALA A 505 14.67 -12.24 -54.74
C ALA A 505 13.40 -12.48 -53.91
N ASP A 506 13.28 -13.68 -53.36
CA ASP A 506 12.20 -14.07 -52.46
C ASP A 506 12.25 -13.31 -51.13
N THR A 507 11.08 -13.16 -50.50
CA THR A 507 10.97 -12.72 -49.11
C THR A 507 10.85 -13.95 -48.22
N ARG A 508 11.75 -14.10 -47.24
CA ARG A 508 11.83 -15.28 -46.37
C ARG A 508 11.00 -15.20 -45.09
N GLY A 509 10.38 -14.08 -44.78
CA GLY A 509 9.78 -13.85 -43.46
C GLY A 509 10.83 -13.66 -42.35
N ALA A 510 10.36 -13.27 -41.16
CA ALA A 510 11.19 -13.09 -39.96
C ALA A 510 11.69 -14.40 -39.35
N ASP A 511 11.02 -15.50 -39.66
CA ASP A 511 11.24 -16.86 -39.18
C ASP A 511 12.18 -17.69 -40.09
N GLY A 512 12.52 -17.15 -41.27
CA GLY A 512 13.67 -17.58 -42.05
C GLY A 512 13.40 -18.75 -42.99
N ALA A 513 12.35 -18.63 -43.81
CA ALA A 513 11.92 -19.65 -44.75
C ALA A 513 13.01 -20.24 -45.65
N GLN A 514 12.85 -21.51 -46.01
CA GLN A 514 13.76 -22.27 -46.85
C GLN A 514 12.97 -23.05 -47.90
N VAL A 515 13.65 -23.50 -48.95
CA VAL A 515 13.03 -24.39 -49.92
C VAL A 515 12.76 -25.74 -49.25
N SER A 516 11.49 -26.13 -49.11
CA SER A 516 11.08 -27.39 -48.47
C SER A 516 10.67 -28.46 -49.46
N SER A 517 10.20 -28.07 -50.64
CA SER A 517 9.80 -29.02 -51.67
C SER A 517 10.04 -28.49 -53.09
N VAL A 518 10.20 -29.41 -54.03
CA VAL A 518 10.32 -29.11 -55.46
C VAL A 518 9.61 -30.17 -56.29
N THR A 519 8.96 -29.73 -57.37
CA THR A 519 8.24 -30.57 -58.32
C THR A 519 8.75 -30.31 -59.73
N ALA A 520 9.10 -31.35 -60.48
CA ALA A 520 9.37 -31.24 -61.92
C ALA A 520 8.06 -31.11 -62.71
N THR A 521 7.57 -29.88 -62.79
CA THR A 521 6.25 -29.55 -63.35
C THR A 521 6.13 -29.95 -64.82
N THR A 522 7.16 -29.69 -65.64
CA THR A 522 7.15 -30.10 -67.06
C THR A 522 7.10 -31.62 -67.23
N ALA A 523 7.85 -32.37 -66.41
CA ALA A 523 7.92 -33.83 -66.47
C ALA A 523 6.72 -34.53 -65.81
N GLY A 524 5.80 -33.77 -65.19
CA GLY A 524 4.69 -34.34 -64.42
C GLY A 524 5.13 -35.13 -63.19
N GLY A 525 6.26 -34.75 -62.58
CA GLY A 525 6.79 -35.40 -61.38
C GLY A 525 5.91 -35.19 -60.15
N ALA A 526 6.12 -36.02 -59.13
CA ALA A 526 5.53 -35.80 -57.80
C ALA A 526 6.39 -34.80 -56.99
N PRO A 527 5.80 -34.07 -56.01
CA PRO A 527 6.56 -33.24 -55.10
C PRO A 527 7.64 -34.03 -54.35
N THR A 528 8.85 -33.50 -54.33
CA THR A 528 10.02 -34.09 -53.67
C THR A 528 10.49 -33.15 -52.57
N ALA A 529 10.63 -33.68 -51.34
CA ALA A 529 11.14 -32.90 -50.21
C ALA A 529 12.61 -32.50 -50.42
N VAL A 530 12.94 -31.27 -50.03
CA VAL A 530 14.29 -30.70 -50.10
C VAL A 530 14.88 -30.66 -48.69
N ALA A 531 15.78 -31.60 -48.40
CA ALA A 531 16.45 -31.72 -47.10
C ALA A 531 17.99 -31.57 -47.21
N GLY A 532 18.47 -31.15 -48.38
CA GLY A 532 19.87 -31.07 -48.78
C GLY A 532 19.95 -30.90 -50.29
N ALA A 533 21.07 -31.32 -50.90
CA ALA A 533 21.20 -31.33 -52.36
C ALA A 533 20.26 -32.35 -53.00
N THR A 534 19.04 -31.92 -53.30
CA THR A 534 17.97 -32.75 -53.84
C THR A 534 18.02 -32.72 -55.36
N VAL A 535 18.11 -33.91 -55.96
CA VAL A 535 18.17 -34.09 -57.41
C VAL A 535 16.79 -34.44 -57.96
N VAL A 536 16.33 -33.70 -58.95
CA VAL A 536 15.04 -33.87 -59.61
C VAL A 536 15.24 -33.95 -61.12
N GLN A 537 14.74 -35.01 -61.73
CA GLN A 537 14.75 -35.19 -63.18
C GLN A 537 13.62 -34.38 -63.81
N GLY A 538 13.97 -33.44 -64.68
CA GLY A 538 13.06 -32.75 -65.61
C GLY A 538 12.85 -33.54 -66.91
N GLU A 539 12.15 -32.95 -67.88
CA GLU A 539 11.93 -33.57 -69.19
C GLU A 539 13.17 -33.47 -70.09
N TYR A 540 13.98 -32.44 -69.89
CA TYR A 540 15.13 -32.10 -70.72
C TYR A 540 16.47 -32.00 -69.96
N GLY A 541 16.46 -32.23 -68.65
CA GLY A 541 17.66 -32.17 -67.83
C GLY A 541 17.42 -32.52 -66.37
N VAL A 542 18.42 -32.24 -65.55
CA VAL A 542 18.45 -32.56 -64.13
C VAL A 542 18.68 -31.29 -63.33
N LEU A 543 17.76 -31.00 -62.41
CA LEU A 543 17.91 -29.95 -61.40
C LEU A 543 18.49 -30.55 -60.12
N THR A 544 19.47 -29.89 -59.53
CA THR A 544 19.86 -30.08 -58.12
C THR A 544 19.51 -28.80 -57.37
N LEU A 545 18.69 -28.89 -56.32
CA LEU A 545 18.23 -27.76 -55.52
C LEU A 545 18.51 -28.01 -54.03
N ASN A 546 18.97 -26.99 -53.32
CA ASN A 546 19.26 -27.02 -51.89
C ASN A 546 18.24 -26.20 -51.08
N PRO A 547 18.11 -26.44 -49.76
CA PRO A 547 17.21 -25.67 -48.90
C PRO A 547 17.50 -24.17 -48.85
N ASP A 548 18.77 -23.78 -49.04
CA ASP A 548 19.20 -22.37 -49.09
C ASP A 548 18.88 -21.68 -50.42
N GLY A 549 18.13 -22.35 -51.31
CA GLY A 549 17.74 -21.86 -52.63
C GLY A 549 18.79 -22.07 -53.71
N SER A 550 20.03 -22.43 -53.37
CA SER A 550 21.08 -22.62 -54.38
C SER A 550 20.76 -23.81 -55.29
N TYR A 551 20.92 -23.61 -56.60
CA TYR A 551 20.62 -24.66 -57.58
C TYR A 551 21.66 -24.79 -58.69
N SER A 552 21.66 -25.97 -59.32
CA SER A 552 22.35 -26.23 -60.57
C SER A 552 21.47 -27.06 -61.50
N TYR A 553 21.36 -26.65 -62.76
CA TYR A 553 20.61 -27.37 -63.78
C TYR A 553 21.54 -27.80 -64.93
N ALA A 554 21.60 -29.10 -65.19
CA ALA A 554 22.36 -29.69 -66.29
C ALA A 554 21.41 -30.28 -67.32
N ARG A 555 21.66 -30.03 -68.60
CA ARG A 555 20.79 -30.47 -69.69
C ARG A 555 21.21 -31.86 -70.17
N ASP A 556 20.25 -32.74 -70.41
CA ASP A 556 20.52 -34.08 -70.90
C ASP A 556 21.03 -34.07 -72.36
N GLU A 557 21.96 -34.97 -72.65
CA GLU A 557 22.47 -35.16 -74.01
C GLU A 557 21.35 -35.58 -74.97
N GLY A 558 21.34 -35.02 -76.18
CA GLY A 558 20.38 -35.38 -77.23
C GLY A 558 19.01 -34.70 -77.15
N THR A 559 18.78 -33.82 -76.17
CA THR A 559 17.53 -33.03 -76.07
C THR A 559 17.47 -31.93 -77.16
N PRO A 560 16.26 -31.55 -77.63
CA PRO A 560 16.07 -30.48 -78.63
C PRO A 560 16.34 -29.09 -78.03
N GLY A 561 16.80 -28.13 -78.83
CA GLY A 561 16.96 -26.73 -78.39
C GLY A 561 15.66 -25.94 -78.46
N GLY A 562 15.56 -24.84 -77.71
CA GLY A 562 14.36 -23.99 -77.67
C GLY A 562 13.20 -24.57 -76.85
N VAL A 563 13.52 -25.44 -75.89
CA VAL A 563 12.59 -26.03 -74.93
C VAL A 563 12.91 -25.54 -73.52
N SER A 564 11.95 -25.65 -72.61
CA SER A 564 12.08 -25.25 -71.20
C SER A 564 11.65 -26.38 -70.29
N ASP A 565 12.41 -26.59 -69.22
CA ASP A 565 11.93 -27.30 -68.03
C ASP A 565 11.43 -26.27 -67.01
N VAL A 566 10.29 -26.57 -66.40
CA VAL A 566 9.68 -25.77 -65.33
C VAL A 566 9.65 -26.63 -64.08
N PHE A 567 10.15 -26.06 -62.99
CA PHE A 567 10.10 -26.64 -61.66
C PHE A 567 9.29 -25.70 -60.76
N THR A 568 8.48 -26.26 -59.88
CA THR A 568 7.73 -25.50 -58.87
C THR A 568 8.31 -25.85 -57.51
N TYR A 569 8.80 -24.85 -56.78
CA TYR A 569 9.30 -25.02 -55.42
C TYR A 569 8.35 -24.40 -54.39
N THR A 570 8.53 -24.79 -53.13
CA THR A 570 7.80 -24.24 -51.99
C THR A 570 8.80 -23.67 -51.00
N LEU A 571 8.61 -22.41 -50.63
CA LEU A 571 9.21 -21.86 -49.41
C LEU A 571 8.33 -22.24 -48.24
N GLN A 572 8.97 -22.70 -47.17
CA GLN A 572 8.34 -23.01 -45.92
C GLN A 572 9.17 -22.42 -44.81
N ASP A 573 8.47 -21.83 -43.87
CA ASP A 573 9.01 -21.01 -42.82
C ASP A 573 9.06 -21.80 -41.50
N GLY A 574 9.28 -21.12 -40.39
CA GLY A 574 9.41 -21.76 -39.09
C GLY A 574 8.08 -22.29 -38.53
N ASP A 575 6.96 -21.75 -39.00
CA ASP A 575 5.62 -22.10 -38.54
C ASP A 575 4.93 -23.15 -39.44
N GLY A 576 5.39 -23.27 -40.69
CA GLY A 576 5.39 -24.50 -41.47
C GLY A 576 4.49 -24.55 -42.69
#